data_AF-A0A821R970-F1
#
_entry.id   AF-A0A821R970-F1
#
_cell.length_a   1.000
_cell.length_b   1.000
_cell.length_c   1.000
_cell.angle_alpha   90.00
_cell.angle_beta   90.00
_cell.angle_gamma   90.00
#
_symmetry.space_group_name_H-M   'P 1'
#
loop_
_entity.id
_entity.type
_entity.pdbx_description
1 polymer ?
#
loop_
_entity_poly.entity_id
_entity_poly.type
_entity_poly.pdbx_seq_one_letter_code
_entity_poly.pdbx_strand_id
1 'polypeptide(L)'
;ESEAGNDSRTTEVIVIELPWPSTFVRASLVNDSISKSIVVNLTWTPNFDGNMPIERYTIQMKDSTLSDINEFSSLNDEIGWENKEDIIIQKNSTKTWNLLRGLRPFTTYSFRLSAWNQLGEG
;
A
#
# COMPACT_ATOMS: atom_id res chain seq x y z
N GLU A 1 -54.67 22.34 29.10
CA GLU A 1 -53.86 21.78 28.00
C GLU A 1 -52.57 22.59 27.95
N SER A 2 -51.40 21.96 27.99
CA SER A 2 -50.14 22.67 27.78
C SER A 2 -49.49 22.18 26.50
N GLU A 3 -49.23 23.12 25.60
CA GLU A 3 -48.32 22.99 24.47
C GLU A 3 -46.90 22.79 25.01
N ALA A 4 -46.39 21.57 25.08
CA ALA A 4 -45.06 21.34 25.65
C ALA A 4 -44.26 20.28 24.87
N GLY A 5 -43.44 20.79 23.94
CA GLY A 5 -42.11 20.25 23.62
C GLY A 5 -42.05 19.14 22.56
N ASN A 6 -41.71 19.50 21.33
CA ASN A 6 -41.14 18.57 20.35
C ASN A 6 -39.62 18.80 20.31
N ASP A 7 -38.84 17.90 20.90
CA ASP A 7 -37.37 17.91 20.81
C ASP A 7 -36.92 16.68 20.00
N SER A 8 -36.15 16.92 18.96
CA SER A 8 -35.59 15.88 18.10
C SER A 8 -34.10 16.12 17.91
N ARG A 9 -33.28 15.10 18.19
CA ARG A 9 -31.84 15.11 17.97
C ARG A 9 -31.48 14.13 16.86
N THR A 10 -30.75 14.61 15.87
CA THR A 10 -30.18 13.76 14.82
C THR A 10 -28.77 13.35 15.19
N THR A 11 -28.42 12.09 14.95
CA THR A 11 -27.06 11.58 14.95
C THR A 11 -26.80 10.87 13.63
N GLU A 12 -25.58 10.97 13.13
CA GLU A 12 -25.12 10.24 11.95
C GLU A 12 -24.25 9.07 12.40
N VAL A 13 -24.43 7.92 11.77
CA VAL A 13 -23.61 6.73 11.99
C VAL A 13 -23.08 6.31 10.63
N ILE A 14 -21.76 6.24 10.50
CA ILE A 14 -21.08 5.73 9.32
C ILE A 14 -20.35 4.44 9.68
N VAL A 15 -20.31 3.50 8.74
CA VAL A 15 -19.47 2.31 8.85
C VAL A 15 -18.10 2.68 8.31
N ILE A 16 -17.06 2.42 9.10
CA ILE A 16 -15.67 2.58 8.69
C ILE A 16 -14.97 1.23 8.72
N GLU A 17 -14.08 0.99 7.77
CA GLU A 17 -13.33 -0.26 7.67
C GLU A 17 -11.90 -0.02 7.19
N LEU A 18 -11.09 -1.08 7.16
CA LEU A 18 -9.73 -1.00 6.62
C LEU A 18 -9.79 -0.78 5.10
N PRO A 19 -8.78 -0.13 4.50
CA PRO A 19 -8.72 0.02 3.06
C PRO A 19 -8.68 -1.36 2.39
N TRP A 20 -9.25 -1.48 1.21
CA TRP A 20 -9.09 -2.69 0.42
C TRP A 20 -7.71 -2.71 -0.24
N PRO A 21 -7.19 -3.92 -0.55
CA PRO A 21 -5.97 -4.05 -1.32
C PRO A 21 -6.02 -3.23 -2.61
N SER A 22 -4.97 -2.45 -2.83
CA SER A 22 -4.81 -1.66 -4.06
C SER A 22 -4.68 -2.58 -5.27
N THR A 23 -5.19 -2.14 -6.41
CA THR A 23 -5.25 -2.95 -7.63
C THR A 23 -4.29 -2.44 -8.69
N PHE A 24 -4.06 -3.26 -9.71
CA PHE A 24 -3.20 -2.91 -10.86
C PHE A 24 -1.79 -2.44 -10.45
N VAL A 25 -1.20 -3.08 -9.43
CA VAL A 25 0.19 -2.84 -9.03
C VAL A 25 1.11 -3.25 -10.19
N ARG A 26 1.81 -2.28 -10.78
CA ARG A 26 2.66 -2.46 -11.97
C ARG A 26 4.04 -1.92 -11.72
N ALA A 27 5.05 -2.76 -11.96
CA ALA A 27 6.44 -2.39 -11.95
C ALA A 27 6.94 -2.15 -13.38
N SER A 28 7.58 -1.01 -13.61
CA SER A 28 8.26 -0.70 -14.87
C SER A 28 9.69 -0.26 -14.59
N LEU A 29 10.65 -0.83 -15.32
CA LEU A 29 12.05 -0.41 -15.25
C LEU A 29 12.19 1.03 -15.74
N VAL A 30 12.97 1.83 -15.00
CA VAL A 30 13.33 3.17 -15.40
C VAL A 30 14.76 3.13 -15.93
N ASN A 31 14.94 3.56 -17.17
CA ASN A 31 16.27 3.67 -17.78
C ASN A 31 17.01 4.87 -17.16
N ASP A 32 17.66 4.62 -16.02
CA ASP A 32 18.60 5.54 -15.41
C ASP A 32 20.01 5.14 -15.85
N SER A 33 20.49 5.73 -16.94
CA SER A 33 21.81 5.43 -17.53
C SER A 33 22.99 5.93 -16.69
N ILE A 34 22.73 6.65 -15.61
CA ILE A 34 23.76 7.27 -14.74
C ILE A 34 23.95 6.40 -13.48
N SER A 35 22.91 5.72 -13.03
CA SER A 35 22.91 4.86 -11.84
C SER A 35 23.56 3.50 -12.10
N LYS A 36 24.45 3.05 -11.20
CA LYS A 36 24.95 1.65 -11.15
C LYS A 36 23.91 0.67 -10.57
N SER A 37 22.78 1.18 -10.10
CA SER A 37 21.68 0.41 -9.51
C SER A 37 20.43 0.46 -10.38
N ILE A 38 19.55 -0.53 -10.25
CA ILE A 38 18.27 -0.55 -10.95
C ILE A 38 17.28 0.35 -10.24
N VAL A 39 16.50 1.09 -11.03
CA VAL A 39 15.37 1.90 -10.58
C VAL A 39 14.09 1.34 -11.19
N VAL A 40 13.08 1.13 -10.36
CA VAL A 40 11.76 0.65 -10.77
C VAL A 40 10.72 1.70 -10.40
N ASN A 41 9.91 2.09 -11.37
CA ASN A 41 8.69 2.85 -11.11
C ASN A 41 7.56 1.86 -10.81
N LEU A 42 7.08 1.89 -9.57
CA LEU A 42 5.92 1.15 -9.12
C LEU A 42 4.70 2.07 -9.20
N THR A 43 3.63 1.61 -9.83
CA THR A 43 2.36 2.34 -9.96
C THR A 43 1.21 1.45 -9.52
N TRP A 44 0.13 2.03 -9.02
CA TRP A 44 -1.05 1.28 -8.58
C TRP A 44 -2.32 2.11 -8.75
N THR A 45 -3.47 1.47 -8.54
CA THR A 45 -4.78 2.12 -8.47
C THR A 45 -5.33 1.95 -7.06
N PRO A 46 -5.66 3.06 -6.35
CA PRO A 46 -6.36 3.00 -5.07
C PRO A 46 -7.66 2.22 -5.20
N ASN A 47 -8.05 1.54 -4.13
CA ASN A 47 -9.32 0.84 -4.05
C ASN A 47 -10.22 1.52 -3.00
N PHE A 48 -11.26 0.84 -2.54
CA PHE A 48 -12.11 1.35 -1.46
C PHE A 48 -11.27 1.68 -0.21
N ASP A 49 -11.45 2.87 0.34
CA ASP A 49 -10.67 3.39 1.48
C ASP A 49 -11.31 3.07 2.85
N GLY A 50 -12.46 2.38 2.84
CA GLY A 50 -13.18 2.03 4.05
C GLY A 50 -13.93 3.21 4.67
N ASN A 51 -14.37 4.17 3.85
CA ASN A 51 -15.00 5.42 4.27
C ASN A 51 -14.09 6.30 5.15
N MET A 52 -12.78 6.08 5.08
CA MET A 52 -11.76 6.87 5.75
C MET A 52 -10.58 7.09 4.79
N PRO A 53 -10.05 8.32 4.66
CA PRO A 53 -8.97 8.59 3.71
C PRO A 53 -7.74 7.71 3.90
N ILE A 54 -7.12 7.29 2.80
CA ILE A 54 -5.81 6.62 2.83
C ILE A 54 -4.73 7.62 3.25
N GLU A 55 -3.94 7.25 4.25
CA GLU A 55 -2.87 8.07 4.85
C GLU A 55 -1.48 7.57 4.51
N ARG A 56 -1.35 6.26 4.19
CA ARG A 56 -0.06 5.65 3.84
C ARG A 56 -0.24 4.46 2.90
N TYR A 57 0.73 4.25 2.04
CA TYR A 57 0.96 2.95 1.40
C TYR A 57 2.28 2.36 1.88
N THR A 58 2.32 1.05 2.10
CA THR A 58 3.56 0.33 2.40
C THR A 58 3.89 -0.61 1.25
N ILE A 59 5.08 -0.43 0.68
CA ILE A 59 5.63 -1.31 -0.35
C ILE A 59 6.48 -2.36 0.35
N GLN A 60 6.12 -3.61 0.13
CA GLN A 60 6.96 -4.75 0.49
C GLN A 60 7.56 -5.36 -0.77
N MET A 61 8.78 -5.86 -0.62
CA MET A 61 9.55 -6.45 -1.70
C MET A 61 10.10 -7.79 -1.26
N LYS A 62 10.11 -8.74 -2.18
CA LYS A 62 10.73 -10.05 -2.01
C LYS A 62 11.71 -10.29 -3.14
N ASP A 63 12.93 -10.65 -2.78
CA ASP A 63 13.96 -11.06 -3.73
C ASP A 63 13.86 -12.57 -3.93
N SER A 64 13.53 -12.99 -5.16
CA SER A 64 13.34 -14.42 -5.46
C SER A 64 14.61 -15.22 -5.19
N THR A 65 15.79 -14.64 -5.42
CA THR A 65 17.07 -15.34 -5.23
C THR A 65 17.37 -15.67 -3.77
N LEU A 66 16.87 -14.86 -2.83
CA LEU A 66 17.00 -15.11 -1.39
C LEU A 66 15.91 -16.05 -0.88
N SER A 67 14.77 -16.07 -1.57
CA SER A 67 13.62 -16.89 -1.22
C SER A 67 13.94 -18.37 -1.44
N ASP A 68 14.62 -18.71 -2.53
CA ASP A 68 14.95 -20.09 -2.90
C ASP A 68 16.00 -20.75 -1.96
N ILE A 69 16.70 -19.96 -1.15
CA ILE A 69 17.75 -20.46 -0.23
C ILE A 69 17.14 -21.14 1.00
N ASN A 70 15.91 -20.78 1.37
CA ASN A 70 15.19 -21.39 2.48
C ASN A 70 14.21 -22.43 1.92
N GLU A 71 14.52 -23.73 2.02
CA GLU A 71 13.63 -24.82 1.56
C GLU A 71 12.20 -24.74 2.15
N PHE A 72 12.03 -24.06 3.29
CA PHE A 72 10.72 -23.82 3.93
C PHE A 72 9.97 -22.59 3.40
N SER A 73 10.59 -21.70 2.62
CA SER A 73 9.95 -20.48 2.09
C SER A 73 8.83 -20.78 1.10
N SER A 74 8.87 -21.94 0.43
CA SER A 74 7.83 -22.38 -0.50
C SER A 74 6.55 -22.84 0.21
N LEU A 75 6.61 -23.13 1.51
CA LEU A 75 5.46 -23.55 2.31
C LEU A 75 4.73 -22.38 2.99
N ASN A 76 5.36 -21.21 3.06
CA ASN A 76 4.76 -20.01 3.63
C ASN A 76 5.09 -18.79 2.76
N ASP A 77 4.09 -18.33 2.02
CA ASP A 77 4.22 -17.19 1.10
C ASP A 77 4.59 -15.87 1.82
N GLU A 78 4.41 -15.80 3.14
CA GLU A 78 4.83 -14.63 3.93
C GLU A 78 6.35 -14.56 4.17
N ILE A 79 7.08 -15.65 4.02
CA ILE A 79 8.53 -15.67 4.24
C ILE A 79 9.23 -14.92 3.09
N GLY A 80 10.10 -13.97 3.47
CA GLY A 80 10.97 -13.24 2.54
C GLY A 80 10.41 -11.90 2.04
N TRP A 81 9.22 -11.48 2.47
CA TRP A 81 8.74 -10.13 2.25
C TRP A 81 9.38 -9.16 3.25
N GLU A 82 10.00 -8.11 2.74
CA GLU A 82 10.62 -7.06 3.55
C GLU A 82 9.99 -5.70 3.25
N ASN A 83 9.82 -4.87 4.28
CA ASN A 83 9.35 -3.50 4.11
C ASN A 83 10.42 -2.70 3.36
N LYS A 84 10.07 -2.26 2.15
CA LYS A 84 10.97 -1.49 1.29
C LYS A 84 10.79 0.01 1.50
N GLU A 85 9.55 0.48 1.52
CA GLU A 85 9.26 1.91 1.61
C GLU A 85 7.84 2.19 2.10
N ASP A 86 7.71 3.20 2.97
CA ASP A 86 6.43 3.76 3.41
C ASP A 86 6.19 5.11 2.72
N ILE A 87 5.02 5.26 2.12
CA ILE A 87 4.64 6.43 1.33
C ILE A 87 3.52 7.14 2.06
N ILE A 88 3.86 8.25 2.73
CA ILE A 88 2.89 9.08 3.43
C ILE A 88 2.11 9.91 2.41
N ILE A 89 0.79 9.81 2.46
CA ILE A 89 -0.14 10.55 1.61
C ILE A 89 -0.52 11.84 2.33
N GLN A 90 -0.10 12.96 1.76
CA GLN A 90 -0.51 14.27 2.25
C GLN A 90 -2.02 14.45 2.04
N LYS A 91 -2.65 15.22 2.93
CA LYS A 91 -4.06 15.58 2.80
C LYS A 91 -4.33 16.17 1.41
N ASN A 92 -5.36 15.67 0.74
CA ASN A 92 -5.76 16.01 -0.64
C ASN A 92 -4.77 15.57 -1.74
N SER A 93 -3.84 14.65 -1.46
CA SER A 93 -2.97 14.03 -2.48
C SER A 93 -3.53 12.69 -2.94
N THR A 94 -3.36 12.40 -4.23
CA THR A 94 -3.68 11.10 -4.83
C THR A 94 -2.43 10.44 -5.39
N LYS A 95 -1.31 10.50 -4.66
CA LYS A 95 -0.04 9.88 -5.12
C LYS A 95 -0.19 8.36 -5.17
N THR A 96 -0.07 7.80 -6.37
CA THR A 96 -0.28 6.37 -6.67
C THR A 96 0.89 5.74 -7.41
N TRP A 97 2.08 6.31 -7.20
CA TRP A 97 3.32 5.83 -7.80
C TRP A 97 4.51 6.10 -6.89
N ASN A 98 5.58 5.32 -7.05
CA ASN A 98 6.85 5.58 -6.39
C ASN A 98 8.05 5.02 -7.16
N LEU A 99 9.21 5.67 -7.01
CA LEU A 99 10.46 5.22 -7.61
C LEU A 99 11.29 4.45 -6.58
N LEU A 100 11.31 3.13 -6.71
CA LEU A 100 12.15 2.24 -5.92
C LEU A 100 13.56 2.26 -6.49
N ARG A 101 14.53 2.63 -5.65
CA ARG A 101 15.95 2.78 -6.03
C ARG A 101 16.83 1.77 -5.29
N GLY A 102 18.05 1.60 -5.80
CA GLY A 102 19.05 0.74 -5.18
C GLY A 102 18.76 -0.74 -5.36
N LEU A 103 18.00 -1.13 -6.39
CA LEU A 103 17.73 -2.53 -6.68
C LEU A 103 18.96 -3.15 -7.36
N ARG A 104 19.21 -4.44 -7.09
CA ARG A 104 20.34 -5.16 -7.67
C ARG A 104 20.03 -5.48 -9.14
N PRO A 105 21.00 -5.29 -10.06
CA PRO A 105 20.88 -5.79 -11.43
C PRO A 105 20.69 -7.30 -11.47
N PHE A 106 20.13 -7.81 -12.58
CA PHE A 106 19.97 -9.24 -12.87
C PHE A 106 19.28 -10.04 -11.74
N THR A 107 18.36 -9.39 -11.02
CA THR A 107 17.66 -9.97 -9.88
C THR A 107 16.15 -9.88 -10.11
N THR A 108 15.44 -10.98 -9.83
CA THR A 108 13.97 -11.02 -9.90
C THR A 108 13.39 -10.54 -8.58
N TYR A 109 12.48 -9.57 -8.67
CA TYR A 109 11.78 -9.00 -7.52
C TYR A 109 10.27 -9.20 -7.66
N SER A 110 9.64 -9.55 -6.55
CA SER A 110 8.19 -9.46 -6.37
C SER A 110 7.88 -8.26 -5.48
N PHE A 111 6.78 -7.57 -5.78
CA PHE A 111 6.30 -6.42 -5.01
C PHE A 111 4.86 -6.67 -4.57
N ARG A 112 4.55 -6.27 -3.34
CA ARG A 112 3.17 -6.16 -2.86
C ARG A 112 2.99 -4.81 -2.17
N LEU A 113 1.74 -4.38 -2.10
CA LEU A 113 1.36 -3.05 -1.65
C LEU A 113 0.17 -3.16 -0.71
N SER A 114 0.29 -2.60 0.48
CA SER A 114 -0.82 -2.42 1.42
C SER A 114 -1.20 -0.95 1.53
N ALA A 115 -2.48 -0.70 1.80
CA ALA A 115 -3.01 0.64 2.00
C ALA A 115 -3.41 0.81 3.47
N TRP A 116 -3.17 2.00 4.00
CA TRP A 116 -3.41 2.32 5.40
C TRP A 116 -4.35 3.50 5.54
N ASN A 117 -5.30 3.38 6.45
CA ASN A 117 -6.07 4.52 6.96
C ASN A 117 -5.92 4.58 8.49
N GLN A 118 -6.70 5.44 9.15
CA GLN A 118 -6.65 5.60 10.61
C GLN A 118 -6.90 4.31 11.41
N LEU A 119 -7.57 3.32 10.82
CA LEU A 119 -7.86 2.03 11.47
C LEU A 119 -6.69 1.06 11.36
N GLY A 120 -5.81 1.22 10.37
CA GLY A 120 -4.64 0.37 10.18
C GLY A 120 -4.43 -0.06 8.73
N GLU A 121 -3.73 -1.18 8.57
CA GLU A 121 -3.36 -1.80 7.30
C GLU A 121 -4.48 -2.69 6.75
N GLY A 122 -4.72 -2.61 5.45
CA GLY A 122 -5.54 -3.56 4.70
C GLY A 122 -4.90 -4.02 3.39
#